data_AF-A0AAN1UAK7-F1
#
_entry.id   AF-A0AAN1UAK7-F1
#
_cell.length_a   1.000
_cell.length_b   1.000
_cell.length_c   1.000
_cell.angle_alpha   90.00
_cell.angle_beta   90.00
_cell.angle_gamma   90.00
#
_symmetry.space_group_name_H-M   'P 1'
#
loop_
_entity.id
_entity.type
_entity.pdbx_description
1 polymer ?
#
loop_
_entity_poly.entity_id
_entity_poly.type
_entity_poly.pdbx_seq_one_letter_code
_entity_poly.pdbx_strand_id
1 'polypeptide(L)'
;MLTRSARSSSGSTQPLQAQEDSDRSGFSQQYLSGLEKGHRNPTVITLFELARCLETTPDEFLRGVKSDTQTDPSPSPVSPSAVR
;
A
#
# COMPACT_ATOMS: atom_id res chain seq x y z
N MET A 1 5.67 -5.61 -5.85
CA MET A 1 6.87 -5.16 -6.62
C MET A 1 7.00 -3.66 -6.39
N LEU A 2 7.36 -3.29 -5.15
CA LEU A 2 7.56 -1.90 -4.73
C LEU A 2 8.84 -1.34 -5.37
N THR A 3 8.68 -0.54 -6.43
CA THR A 3 9.76 0.28 -6.99
C THR A 3 9.96 1.50 -6.09
N ARG A 4 10.92 1.41 -5.17
CA ARG A 4 11.39 2.56 -4.37
C ARG A 4 12.11 3.55 -5.31
N SER A 5 11.40 4.58 -5.78
CA SER A 5 12.03 5.77 -6.35
C SER A 5 12.19 6.83 -5.27
N ALA A 6 13.40 6.91 -4.71
CA ALA A 6 14.11 8.17 -4.47
C ALA A 6 15.39 7.92 -3.67
N ARG A 7 16.51 7.70 -4.35
CA ARG A 7 17.81 8.27 -3.92
C ARG A 7 18.71 8.43 -5.14
N SER A 8 18.78 9.67 -5.64
CA SER A 8 19.80 10.04 -6.62
C SER A 8 21.13 10.16 -5.88
N SER A 9 22.08 9.29 -6.24
CA SER A 9 23.54 9.39 -6.07
C SER A 9 24.11 8.02 -5.71
N SER A 10 24.99 7.51 -6.59
CA SER A 10 25.80 6.29 -6.48
C SER A 10 25.08 4.96 -6.75
N GLY A 11 25.53 4.29 -7.82
CA GLY A 11 24.96 3.06 -8.32
C GLY A 11 25.11 1.90 -7.35
N SER A 12 24.01 1.19 -7.13
CA SER A 12 23.95 -0.21 -6.70
C SER A 12 22.48 -0.62 -6.77
N THR A 13 22.04 -1.21 -7.89
CA THR A 13 20.77 -1.92 -7.94
C THR A 13 20.91 -3.19 -7.12
N GLN A 14 20.61 -3.12 -5.82
CA GLN A 14 20.46 -4.29 -4.98
C GLN A 14 18.96 -4.57 -4.80
N PRO A 15 18.45 -5.75 -5.18
CA PRO A 15 17.12 -6.19 -4.79
C PRO A 15 17.14 -6.60 -3.31
N LEU A 16 17.02 -5.63 -2.40
CA LEU A 16 16.98 -5.88 -0.96
C LEU A 16 15.56 -6.32 -0.55
N GLN A 17 15.37 -7.64 -0.57
CA GLN A 17 14.83 -8.46 0.53
C GLN A 17 13.48 -8.10 1.16
N ALA A 18 12.39 -8.39 0.44
CA ALA A 18 11.07 -8.58 1.06
C ALA A 18 11.04 -9.70 2.12
N GLN A 19 12.01 -10.62 2.12
CA GLN A 19 12.13 -11.69 3.12
C GLN A 19 12.68 -11.17 4.47
N GLU A 20 13.67 -10.28 4.46
CA GLU A 20 14.28 -9.77 5.70
C GLU A 20 13.37 -8.82 6.45
N ASP A 21 12.53 -8.07 5.73
CA ASP A 21 11.52 -7.20 6.34
C ASP A 21 10.43 -7.99 7.08
N SER A 22 10.08 -9.20 6.60
CA SER A 22 9.06 -10.05 7.24
C SER A 22 9.48 -10.46 8.66
N ASP A 23 10.73 -10.91 8.81
CA ASP A 23 11.27 -11.36 10.10
C ASP A 23 11.51 -10.18 11.06
N ARG A 24 11.85 -9.00 10.54
CA ARG A 24 12.03 -7.77 11.36
C ARG A 24 10.74 -7.08 11.75
N SER A 25 9.67 -7.27 10.99
CA SER A 25 8.38 -6.60 11.22
C SER A 25 7.32 -7.47 11.89
N GLY A 26 7.52 -8.79 11.89
CA GLY A 26 6.51 -9.73 12.38
C GLY A 26 5.30 -9.87 11.46
N PHE A 27 5.30 -9.20 10.28
CA PHE A 27 4.26 -9.38 9.27
C PHE A 27 4.63 -10.54 8.36
N SER A 28 3.64 -11.36 8.00
CA SER A 28 3.86 -12.44 7.03
C SER A 28 4.02 -11.87 5.61
N GLN A 29 4.84 -12.54 4.79
CA GLN A 29 5.02 -12.21 3.38
C GLN A 29 3.68 -12.15 2.62
N GLN A 30 2.73 -13.03 2.96
CA GLN A 30 1.38 -13.02 2.38
C GLN A 30 0.59 -11.76 2.75
N TYR A 31 0.70 -11.31 4.00
CA TYR A 31 0.05 -10.07 4.45
C TYR A 31 0.62 -8.86 3.69
N LEU A 32 1.95 -8.75 3.63
CA LEU A 32 2.65 -7.68 2.92
C LEU A 32 2.31 -7.68 1.42
N SER A 33 2.29 -8.85 0.77
CA SER A 33 1.91 -8.96 -0.64
C SER A 33 0.47 -8.54 -0.91
N GLY A 34 -0.46 -8.85 0.01
CA GLY A 34 -1.84 -8.39 -0.08
C GLY A 34 -1.95 -6.87 0.12
N LEU A 35 -1.15 -6.31 1.02
CA LEU A 35 -1.10 -4.88 1.30
C LEU A 35 -0.57 -4.09 0.10
N GLU A 36 0.53 -4.54 -0.53
CA GLU A 36 1.09 -3.93 -1.75
C GLU A 36 0.08 -3.84 -2.91
N LYS A 37 -0.85 -4.80 -2.99
CA LYS A 37 -1.88 -4.87 -4.04
C LYS A 37 -3.15 -4.10 -3.69
N GLY A 38 -3.20 -3.46 -2.51
CA GLY A 38 -4.42 -2.80 -2.02
C GLY A 38 -5.53 -3.77 -1.58
N HIS A 39 -5.22 -5.06 -1.39
CA HIS A 39 -6.18 -6.07 -0.96
C HIS A 39 -6.31 -6.16 0.57
N ARG A 40 -5.65 -5.26 1.31
CA ARG A 40 -5.69 -5.20 2.78
C ARG A 40 -6.02 -3.79 3.23
N ASN A 41 -6.75 -3.70 4.32
CA ASN A 41 -7.04 -2.45 5.01
C ASN A 41 -6.24 -2.41 6.33
N PRO A 42 -4.99 -1.92 6.32
CA PRO A 42 -4.17 -1.86 7.53
C PRO A 42 -4.75 -0.83 8.51
N THR A 43 -4.54 -1.07 9.81
CA THR A 43 -4.82 -0.04 10.81
C THR A 43 -3.74 1.04 10.76
N VAL A 44 -4.01 2.22 11.32
CA VAL A 44 -2.99 3.27 11.45
C VAL A 44 -1.77 2.74 12.21
N ILE A 45 -1.96 1.99 13.30
CA ILE A 45 -0.85 1.38 14.08
C ILE A 45 0.03 0.51 13.18
N THR A 46 -0.59 -0.34 12.34
CA THR A 46 0.14 -1.19 11.40
C THR A 46 1.03 -0.38 10.46
N LEU A 47 0.57 0.78 9.98
CA LEU A 47 1.36 1.65 9.11
C LEU A 47 2.57 2.24 9.84
N PHE A 48 2.42 2.63 11.11
CA PHE A 48 3.52 3.11 11.95
C PHE A 48 4.55 2.02 12.21
N GLU A 49 4.12 0.79 12.50
CA GLU A 49 5.01 -0.34 12.70
C GLU A 49 5.81 -0.65 11.43
N LEU A 50 5.16 -0.67 10.28
CA LEU A 50 5.82 -0.86 8.98
C LEU A 50 6.86 0.24 8.69
N ALA A 51 6.51 1.51 8.91
CA ALA A 51 7.44 2.62 8.73
C ALA A 51 8.68 2.47 9.64
N ARG A 52 8.47 2.10 10.90
CA ARG A 52 9.55 1.85 11.87
C ARG A 52 10.45 0.68 11.44
N CYS A 53 9.87 -0.42 10.95
CA CYS A 53 10.64 -1.58 10.48
C CYS A 53 11.51 -1.24 9.26
N LEU A 54 11.02 -0.35 8.40
CA LEU A 54 11.74 0.16 7.22
C LEU A 54 12.67 1.36 7.53
N GLU A 55 12.86 1.67 8.82
CA GLU A 55 13.71 2.76 9.31
C GLU A 55 13.37 4.12 8.68
N THR A 56 12.07 4.40 8.48
CA THR A 56 11.55 5.66 7.91
C THR A 56 10.48 6.27 8.82
N THR A 57 10.06 7.49 8.52
CA THR A 57 8.96 8.16 9.22
C THR A 57 7.61 7.84 8.57
N PRO A 58 6.50 7.87 9.33
CA PRO A 58 5.16 7.64 8.77
C PRO A 58 4.78 8.62 7.63
N ASP A 59 5.25 9.87 7.68
CA ASP A 59 4.98 10.85 6.63
C ASP A 59 5.71 10.51 5.33
N GLU A 60 6.96 10.05 5.41
CA GLU A 60 7.74 9.60 4.25
C GLU A 60 7.15 8.29 3.71
N PHE A 61 6.75 7.38 4.59
CA PHE A 61 6.14 6.10 4.23
C PHE A 61 4.82 6.26 3.46
N LEU A 62 3.99 7.24 3.85
CA LEU A 62 2.69 7.50 3.22
C LEU A 62 2.77 8.52 2.07
N ARG A 63 3.95 9.02 1.76
CA ARG A 63 4.13 10.03 0.72
C ARG A 63 3.70 9.49 -0.64
N GLY A 64 2.76 10.19 -1.28
CA GLY A 64 2.25 9.83 -2.61
C GLY A 64 1.14 8.79 -2.61
N VAL A 65 0.65 8.36 -1.44
CA VAL A 65 -0.61 7.62 -1.34
C VAL A 65 -1.76 8.52 -1.80
N LYS A 66 -2.53 8.03 -2.77
CA LYS A 66 -3.69 8.70 -3.34
C LYS A 66 -4.96 8.12 -2.73
N SER A 67 -5.89 8.97 -2.33
CA SER A 67 -7.24 8.52 -2.02
C SER A 67 -7.90 8.13 -3.34
N ASP A 68 -8.28 6.87 -3.51
CA ASP A 68 -9.16 6.45 -4.59
C ASP A 68 -10.56 7.05 -4.36
N THR A 69 -10.70 8.36 -4.59
CA THR A 69 -12.02 9.02 -4.63
C THR A 69 -12.71 8.82 -5.99
N GLN A 70 -12.24 7.87 -6.80
CA GLN A 70 -12.81 7.57 -8.11
C GLN A 70 -12.97 6.07 -8.32
N THR A 71 -13.97 5.49 -7.67
CA THR A 71 -14.70 4.33 -8.20
C THR A 71 -16.16 4.47 -7.79
N ASP A 72 -16.87 5.36 -8.48
CA ASP A 72 -18.30 5.23 -8.70
C ASP A 72 -18.59 5.92 -10.04
N PRO A 73 -18.74 5.19 -11.17
CA PRO A 73 -19.69 5.68 -12.15
C PRO A 73 -21.02 5.65 -11.43
N SER A 74 -21.53 6.83 -11.06
CA SER A 74 -22.88 7.10 -10.56
C SER A 74 -23.79 5.89 -10.74
N PRO A 75 -24.42 5.30 -9.68
CA PRO A 75 -25.46 4.33 -9.92
C PRO A 75 -26.42 4.99 -10.88
N SER A 76 -26.56 4.42 -12.07
CA SER A 76 -27.54 4.90 -13.04
C SER A 76 -28.85 4.97 -12.27
N PRO A 77 -29.61 6.09 -12.34
CA PRO A 77 -30.86 6.18 -11.62
C PRO A 77 -31.68 4.96 -12.01
N VAL A 78 -31.90 4.05 -11.05
CA VAL A 78 -32.72 2.87 -11.26
C VAL A 78 -34.07 3.38 -11.74
N SER A 79 -34.33 3.29 -13.03
CA SER A 79 -35.57 3.77 -13.60
C SER A 79 -36.67 2.84 -13.09
N PRO A 80 -37.64 3.31 -12.29
CA PRO A 80 -38.80 2.50 -11.96
C PRO A 80 -39.75 2.61 -13.15
N SER A 81 -39.46 1.89 -14.23
CA SER A 81 -40.34 1.88 -15.39
C SER A 81 -40.42 0.49 -15.99
N ALA A 82 -41.21 -0.35 -15.33
CA ALA A 82 -42.16 -1.29 -15.91
C ALA A 82 -42.56 -2.33 -14.85
N VAL A 83 -43.27 -1.87 -13.80
CA VAL A 83 -44.37 -2.69 -13.31
C VAL A 83 -45.47 -2.52 -14.35
N ARG A 84 -45.66 -3.54 -15.17
CA ARG A 84 -46.81 -3.68 -16.05
C ARG A 84 -47.56 -4.93 -15.65
#